data_AF-A0A388T605-F1
#
_entry.id   AF-A0A388T605-F1
#
_cell.length_a   1.000
_cell.length_b   1.000
_cell.length_c   1.000
_cell.angle_alpha   90.00
_cell.angle_beta   90.00
_cell.angle_gamma   90.00
#
_symmetry.space_group_name_H-M   'P 1'
#
loop_
_entity.id
_entity.type
_entity.pdbx_description
1 polymer ?
#
loop_
_entity_poly.entity_id
_entity_poly.type
_entity_poly.pdbx_seq_one_letter_code
_entity_poly.pdbx_strand_id
1 'polypeptide(L)'
;MSAYVEIPRPYESAPGRFTVDLVFPAQSKRRAKQHHDVAWTLADVHGLEMSTPYKVNPRWSIYEEKWGNGERHGWLDERRLRVDGPRRALARYLAALTRVLDAVEGLATRAVRAFGALKRSVAAEPHLEYEDPATMRVRSREFRADALSALVRGLRGAVPDGPGRDSSRPLWEQYGTVAAEVWAEVGGVDLTEAPEEDVAAHLARMLPEEPEQGQLFAVQDVTVRSTPAPTTNGLATAVPVPVVPLLAGTWREDPGRYGTAA
;
A
#
# COMPACT_ATOMS: atom_id res chain seq x y z
N MET A 1 -3.87 7.48 14.34
CA MET A 1 -2.94 7.15 13.21
C MET A 1 -2.03 6.02 13.68
N SER A 2 -1.83 4.98 12.88
CA SER A 2 -0.92 3.88 13.22
C SER A 2 0.53 4.36 13.16
N ALA A 3 1.37 3.89 14.08
CA ALA A 3 2.80 4.21 14.09
C ALA A 3 3.60 3.48 12.99
N TYR A 4 2.98 2.52 12.30
CA TYR A 4 3.66 1.59 11.39
C TYR A 4 3.38 1.86 9.92
N VAL A 5 2.29 2.53 9.61
CA VAL A 5 1.88 2.83 8.23
C VAL A 5 1.19 4.17 8.15
N GLU A 6 1.58 4.96 7.17
CA GLU A 6 0.88 6.14 6.72
C GLU A 6 -0.06 5.74 5.57
N ILE A 7 -1.34 6.10 5.71
CA ILE A 7 -2.39 5.74 4.75
C ILE A 7 -2.93 7.03 4.12
N PRO A 8 -2.36 7.46 2.98
CA PRO A 8 -2.90 8.57 2.20
C PRO A 8 -4.36 8.34 1.78
N ARG A 9 -5.02 9.39 1.30
CA ARG A 9 -6.37 9.26 0.73
C ARG A 9 -6.28 8.36 -0.52
N PRO A 10 -7.05 7.26 -0.59
CA PRO A 10 -7.14 6.47 -1.82
C PRO A 10 -7.77 7.30 -2.94
N TYR A 11 -7.38 7.04 -4.18
CA TYR A 11 -7.89 7.72 -5.37
C TYR A 11 -8.42 6.70 -6.37
N GLU A 12 -9.39 7.11 -7.17
CA GLU A 12 -9.94 6.26 -8.24
C GLU A 12 -8.93 6.21 -9.39
N SER A 13 -8.44 5.01 -9.71
CA SER A 13 -7.46 4.76 -10.78
C SER A 13 -8.13 4.36 -12.10
N ALA A 14 -9.30 3.76 -12.01
CA ALA A 14 -10.20 3.41 -13.11
C ALA A 14 -11.64 3.28 -12.56
N PRO A 15 -12.69 3.31 -13.39
CA PRO A 15 -14.07 3.24 -12.91
C PRO A 15 -14.30 2.06 -11.95
N GLY A 16 -14.62 2.37 -10.69
CA GLY A 16 -14.85 1.37 -9.63
C GLY A 16 -13.60 0.73 -9.03
N ARG A 17 -12.40 1.12 -9.46
CA ARG A 17 -11.11 0.67 -8.94
C ARG A 17 -10.39 1.81 -8.23
N PHE A 18 -9.91 1.51 -7.04
CA PHE A 18 -9.23 2.47 -6.19
C PHE A 18 -7.79 2.03 -5.96
N THR A 19 -6.87 2.98 -5.99
CA THR A 19 -5.48 2.80 -5.60
C THR A 19 -5.21 3.53 -4.28
N VAL A 20 -4.37 2.94 -3.44
CA VAL A 20 -3.71 3.62 -2.32
C VAL A 20 -2.21 3.36 -2.35
N ASP A 21 -1.42 4.40 -2.14
CA ASP A 21 0.04 4.33 -2.04
C ASP A 21 0.45 4.43 -0.56
N LEU A 22 0.68 3.28 0.07
CA LEU A 22 1.06 3.20 1.48
C LEU A 22 2.53 3.57 1.68
N VAL A 23 2.84 4.18 2.82
CA VAL A 23 4.21 4.52 3.22
C VAL A 23 4.51 3.94 4.60
N PHE A 24 5.65 3.28 4.74
CA PHE A 24 6.12 2.71 6.01
C PHE A 24 7.23 3.61 6.61
N PRO A 25 6.90 4.46 7.61
CA PRO A 25 7.79 5.53 8.09
C PRO A 25 8.95 5.04 8.97
N ALA A 26 9.13 3.73 9.13
CA ALA A 26 10.16 3.18 10.00
C ALA A 26 11.57 3.68 9.61
N GLN A 27 12.35 4.09 10.61
CA GLN A 27 13.69 4.66 10.40
C GLN A 27 14.64 3.69 9.70
N SER A 28 14.59 2.40 10.05
CA SER A 28 15.44 1.38 9.42
C SER A 28 14.75 0.75 8.21
N LYS A 29 15.53 0.53 7.13
CA LYS A 29 15.04 -0.13 5.90
C LYS A 29 14.47 -1.53 6.19
N ARG A 30 15.18 -2.34 6.99
CA ARG A 30 14.75 -3.69 7.37
C ARG A 30 13.37 -3.68 8.05
N ARG A 31 13.11 -2.69 8.92
CA ARG A 31 11.84 -2.56 9.62
C ARG A 31 10.69 -2.12 8.70
N ALA A 32 10.95 -1.17 7.82
CA ALA A 32 9.96 -0.76 6.81
C ALA A 32 9.58 -1.94 5.92
N LYS A 33 10.58 -2.73 5.48
CA LYS A 33 10.35 -3.95 4.70
C LYS A 33 9.47 -4.96 5.45
N GLN A 34 9.67 -5.14 6.75
CA GLN A 34 8.85 -6.03 7.57
C GLN A 34 7.37 -5.61 7.60
N HIS A 35 7.10 -4.31 7.77
CA HIS A 35 5.73 -3.79 7.71
C HIS A 35 5.14 -3.91 6.31
N HIS A 36 5.94 -3.65 5.28
CA HIS A 36 5.60 -3.90 3.88
C HIS A 36 5.19 -5.35 3.65
N ASP A 37 5.96 -6.33 4.13
CA ASP A 37 5.67 -7.75 3.90
C ASP A 37 4.38 -8.22 4.62
N VAL A 38 4.06 -7.64 5.79
CA VAL A 38 2.76 -7.84 6.47
C VAL A 38 1.63 -7.27 5.61
N ALA A 39 1.75 -6.01 5.20
CA ALA A 39 0.74 -5.33 4.39
C ALA A 39 0.51 -6.04 3.04
N TRP A 40 1.58 -6.48 2.39
CA TRP A 40 1.53 -7.28 1.16
C TRP A 40 0.75 -8.58 1.37
N THR A 41 1.07 -9.31 2.43
CA THR A 41 0.40 -10.58 2.74
C THR A 41 -1.08 -10.36 3.04
N LEU A 42 -1.43 -9.27 3.73
CA LEU A 42 -2.82 -8.93 3.98
C LEU A 42 -3.55 -8.53 2.68
N ALA A 43 -2.91 -7.79 1.76
CA ALA A 43 -3.52 -7.43 0.49
C ALA A 43 -3.92 -8.67 -0.33
N ASP A 44 -3.07 -9.69 -0.33
CA ASP A 44 -3.33 -10.99 -0.96
C ASP A 44 -4.57 -11.69 -0.37
N VAL A 45 -4.71 -11.70 0.95
CA VAL A 45 -5.91 -12.24 1.66
C VAL A 45 -7.21 -11.54 1.24
N HIS A 46 -7.14 -10.23 0.97
CA HIS A 46 -8.31 -9.44 0.53
C HIS A 46 -8.48 -9.42 -1.00
N GLY A 47 -7.68 -10.20 -1.75
CA GLY A 47 -7.77 -10.33 -3.20
C GLY A 47 -7.44 -9.04 -3.96
N LEU A 48 -6.53 -8.23 -3.41
CA LEU A 48 -6.11 -6.96 -4.01
C LEU A 48 -4.86 -7.15 -4.86
N GLU A 49 -4.68 -6.27 -5.84
CA GLU A 49 -3.46 -6.19 -6.63
C GLU A 49 -2.44 -5.33 -5.90
N MET A 50 -1.20 -5.80 -5.78
CA MET A 50 -0.13 -5.10 -5.08
C MET A 50 1.12 -4.98 -5.94
N SER A 51 1.81 -3.85 -5.80
CA SER A 51 3.12 -3.63 -6.41
C SER A 51 4.01 -2.79 -5.51
N THR A 52 5.31 -3.08 -5.50
CA THR A 52 6.31 -2.24 -4.83
C THR A 52 6.82 -1.23 -5.85
N PRO A 53 6.59 0.08 -5.65
CA PRO A 53 7.11 1.10 -6.55
C PRO A 53 8.65 1.07 -6.61
N TYR A 54 9.23 1.55 -7.70
CA TYR A 54 10.68 1.72 -7.80
C TYR A 54 11.12 3.02 -7.11
N LYS A 55 12.29 2.97 -6.47
CA LYS A 55 12.95 4.16 -5.94
C LYS A 55 13.58 4.96 -7.08
N VAL A 56 13.00 6.11 -7.39
CA VAL A 56 13.61 7.06 -8.33
C VAL A 56 14.83 7.68 -7.66
N ASN A 57 16.01 7.49 -8.25
CA ASN A 57 17.20 8.22 -7.81
C ASN A 57 17.11 9.64 -8.38
N PRO A 58 17.20 10.71 -7.58
CA PRO A 58 17.11 12.08 -8.12
C PRO A 58 18.20 12.41 -9.16
N ARG A 59 19.30 11.63 -9.22
CA ARG A 59 20.32 11.75 -10.28
C ARG A 59 20.06 10.87 -11.52
N TRP A 60 19.18 9.89 -11.43
CA TRP A 60 18.88 8.92 -12.49
C TRP A 60 17.36 8.74 -12.53
N SER A 61 16.68 9.39 -13.48
CA SER A 61 15.31 9.03 -13.82
C SER A 61 15.26 7.53 -14.09
N ILE A 62 14.16 6.86 -13.70
CA ILE A 62 13.88 5.49 -14.13
C ILE A 62 13.89 5.53 -15.65
N TYR A 63 14.98 5.11 -16.27
CA TYR A 63 15.04 4.94 -17.71
C TYR A 63 14.49 3.55 -17.98
N GLU A 64 13.33 3.48 -18.62
CA GLU A 64 13.02 2.39 -19.52
C GLU A 64 14.03 2.54 -20.67
N GLU A 65 15.21 1.96 -20.51
CA GLU A 65 16.19 1.98 -21.58
C GLU A 65 15.58 1.19 -22.73
N LYS A 66 15.24 1.87 -23.83
CA LYS A 66 14.76 1.29 -25.09
C LYS A 66 15.89 0.48 -25.78
N TRP A 67 16.56 -0.39 -25.04
CA TRP A 67 17.15 -1.60 -25.60
C TRP A 67 15.99 -2.60 -25.62
N GLY A 68 15.72 -3.24 -26.76
CA GLY A 68 14.48 -3.97 -27.07
C GLY A 68 14.13 -5.21 -26.20
N ASN A 69 14.46 -5.19 -24.91
CA ASN A 69 14.28 -6.24 -23.92
C ASN A 69 13.28 -5.87 -22.81
N GLY A 70 12.84 -4.61 -22.68
CA GLY A 70 11.78 -4.22 -21.73
C GLY A 70 12.17 -4.34 -20.24
N GLU A 71 13.46 -4.40 -19.93
CA GLU A 71 13.96 -4.58 -18.56
C GLU A 71 13.94 -3.25 -17.79
N ARG A 72 13.30 -3.25 -16.61
CA ARG A 72 13.18 -2.08 -15.74
C ARG A 72 14.41 -1.96 -14.84
N HIS A 73 15.20 -0.90 -15.00
CA HIS A 73 16.37 -0.62 -14.15
C HIS A 73 16.01 0.30 -12.97
N GLY A 74 16.06 -0.24 -11.74
CA GLY A 74 15.84 0.50 -10.49
C GLY A 74 15.76 -0.42 -9.27
N TRP A 75 16.02 0.12 -8.07
CA TRP A 75 15.81 -0.62 -6.82
C TRP A 75 14.35 -0.47 -6.38
N LEU A 76 13.71 -1.55 -5.93
CA LEU A 76 12.39 -1.48 -5.32
C LEU A 76 12.42 -0.61 -4.05
N ASP A 77 11.43 0.27 -3.90
CA ASP A 77 11.23 1.08 -2.70
C ASP A 77 10.38 0.30 -1.69
N GLU A 78 11.04 -0.56 -0.91
CA GLU A 78 10.42 -1.37 0.15
C GLU A 78 9.73 -0.55 1.25
N ARG A 79 9.85 0.78 1.23
CA ARG A 79 9.09 1.68 2.12
C ARG A 79 7.72 2.04 1.57
N ARG A 80 7.41 1.66 0.34
CA ARG A 80 6.16 1.98 -0.33
C ARG A 80 5.48 0.72 -0.81
N LEU A 81 4.16 0.70 -0.69
CA LEU A 81 3.33 -0.37 -1.25
C LEU A 81 2.15 0.26 -1.94
N ARG A 82 2.03 0.03 -3.25
CA ARG A 82 0.86 0.40 -4.02
C ARG A 82 -0.13 -0.76 -4.00
N VAL A 83 -1.36 -0.49 -3.58
CA VAL A 83 -2.45 -1.47 -3.53
C VAL A 83 -3.61 -0.95 -4.37
N ASP A 84 -4.11 -1.78 -5.27
CA ASP A 84 -5.23 -1.49 -6.17
C ASP A 84 -6.32 -2.57 -6.06
N GLY A 85 -7.58 -2.16 -6.13
CA GLY A 85 -8.66 -3.10 -6.31
C GLY A 85 -10.06 -2.49 -6.15
N PRO A 86 -11.09 -3.34 -6.04
CA PRO A 86 -12.46 -2.89 -5.85
C PRO A 86 -12.62 -2.09 -4.56
N ARG A 87 -13.44 -1.03 -4.61
CA ARG A 87 -13.67 -0.08 -3.50
C ARG A 87 -13.89 -0.76 -2.14
N ARG A 88 -14.76 -1.77 -2.10
CA ARG A 88 -15.11 -2.48 -0.85
C ARG A 88 -13.98 -3.38 -0.34
N ALA A 89 -13.28 -4.08 -1.22
CA ALA A 89 -12.14 -4.91 -0.85
C ALA A 89 -11.00 -4.04 -0.28
N LEU A 90 -10.71 -2.92 -0.95
CA LEU A 90 -9.69 -1.98 -0.49
C LEU A 90 -10.04 -1.38 0.89
N ALA A 91 -11.31 -1.03 1.12
CA ALA A 91 -11.74 -0.50 2.41
C ALA A 91 -11.62 -1.54 3.54
N ARG A 92 -11.98 -2.81 3.29
CA ARG A 92 -11.79 -3.92 4.26
C ARG A 92 -10.32 -4.16 4.58
N TYR A 93 -9.48 -4.16 3.56
CA TYR A 93 -8.03 -4.26 3.72
C TYR A 93 -7.49 -3.12 4.59
N LEU A 94 -7.84 -1.86 4.30
CA LEU A 94 -7.35 -0.71 5.05
C LEU A 94 -7.84 -0.71 6.51
N ALA A 95 -9.08 -1.14 6.75
CA ALA A 95 -9.63 -1.30 8.10
C ALA A 95 -8.88 -2.38 8.89
N ALA A 96 -8.52 -3.50 8.26
CA ALA A 96 -7.77 -4.57 8.90
C ALA A 96 -6.28 -4.22 9.11
N LEU A 97 -5.69 -3.43 8.21
CA LEU A 97 -4.23 -3.22 8.12
C LEU A 97 -3.60 -2.73 9.43
N THR A 98 -4.17 -1.71 10.06
CA THR A 98 -3.60 -1.12 11.28
C THR A 98 -3.63 -2.12 12.43
N ARG A 99 -4.77 -2.77 12.65
CA ARG A 99 -4.96 -3.81 13.68
C ARG A 99 -4.01 -4.98 13.48
N VAL A 100 -3.88 -5.48 12.25
CA VAL A 100 -3.00 -6.61 11.92
C VAL A 100 -1.53 -6.24 12.16
N LEU A 101 -1.09 -5.04 11.74
CA LEU A 101 0.26 -4.55 12.03
C LEU A 101 0.51 -4.46 13.55
N ASP A 102 -0.42 -3.88 14.31
CA ASP A 102 -0.32 -3.77 15.76
C ASP A 102 -0.24 -5.16 16.43
N ALA A 103 -1.08 -6.11 15.99
CA ALA A 103 -1.11 -7.48 16.50
C ALA A 103 0.21 -8.21 16.23
N VAL A 104 0.72 -8.18 15.00
CA VAL A 104 2.00 -8.81 14.63
C VAL A 104 3.16 -8.19 15.42
N GLU A 105 3.13 -6.88 15.66
CA GLU A 105 4.14 -6.21 16.50
C GLU A 105 4.05 -6.62 17.98
N GLY A 106 2.84 -6.82 18.49
CA GLY A 106 2.59 -7.39 19.80
C GLY A 106 3.19 -8.79 19.93
N LEU A 107 2.96 -9.65 18.93
CA LEU A 107 3.52 -11.01 18.88
C LEU A 107 5.04 -11.00 18.81
N ALA A 108 5.65 -10.18 17.94
CA ALA A 108 7.11 -10.03 17.86
C ALA A 108 7.70 -9.56 19.20
N THR A 109 6.99 -8.68 19.92
CA THR A 109 7.41 -8.21 21.24
C THR A 109 7.31 -9.31 22.30
N ARG A 110 6.25 -10.12 22.28
CA ARG A 110 6.11 -11.31 23.14
C ARG A 110 7.22 -12.33 22.88
N ALA A 111 7.53 -12.62 21.61
CA ALA A 111 8.63 -13.51 21.24
C ALA A 111 9.98 -13.02 21.80
N VAL A 112 10.27 -11.71 21.70
CA VAL A 112 11.49 -11.13 22.29
C VAL A 112 11.51 -11.26 23.82
N ARG A 113 10.36 -11.11 24.49
CA ARG A 113 10.27 -11.31 25.94
C ARG A 113 10.51 -12.77 26.33
N ALA A 114 9.96 -13.72 25.57
CA ALA A 114 10.22 -15.15 25.75
C ALA A 114 11.72 -15.47 25.61
N PHE A 115 12.38 -14.89 24.60
CA PHE A 115 13.83 -15.00 24.43
C PHE A 115 14.60 -14.39 25.62
N GLY A 116 14.20 -13.21 26.10
CA GLY A 116 14.82 -12.57 27.26
C GLY A 116 14.59 -13.31 28.58
N ALA A 117 13.48 -14.03 28.74
CA ALA A 117 13.23 -14.90 29.88
C ALA A 117 14.14 -16.13 29.84
N LEU A 118 14.28 -16.77 28.68
CA LEU A 118 15.17 -17.91 28.51
C LEU A 118 16.62 -17.56 28.78
N LYS A 119 17.10 -16.42 28.28
CA LYS A 119 18.48 -15.95 28.52
C LYS A 119 18.85 -15.84 30.00
N ARG A 120 17.86 -15.75 30.89
CA ARG A 120 18.02 -15.68 32.35
C ARG A 120 17.77 -17.01 33.04
N SER A 121 17.46 -18.07 32.30
CA SER A 121 17.18 -19.40 32.82
C SER A 121 18.43 -20.27 32.81
N VAL A 122 18.50 -21.22 33.75
CA VAL A 122 19.59 -22.22 33.85
C VAL A 122 19.70 -23.05 32.57
N ALA A 123 18.58 -23.33 31.90
CA ALA A 123 18.57 -24.08 30.63
C ALA A 123 19.33 -23.40 29.49
N ALA A 124 19.60 -22.09 29.57
CA ALA A 124 20.36 -21.37 28.56
C ALA A 124 21.87 -21.36 28.82
N GLU A 125 22.32 -21.73 30.02
CA GLU A 125 23.71 -21.62 30.46
C GLU A 125 24.71 -22.30 29.48
N PRO A 126 24.47 -23.53 28.98
CA PRO A 126 25.38 -24.18 28.03
C PRO A 126 25.56 -23.43 26.70
N HIS A 127 24.53 -22.67 26.30
CA HIS A 127 24.53 -21.91 25.05
C HIS A 127 25.16 -20.52 25.22
N LEU A 128 25.25 -20.03 26.45
CA LEU A 128 25.76 -18.69 26.75
C LEU A 128 27.24 -18.68 27.17
N GLU A 129 27.80 -19.84 27.56
CA GLU A 129 29.17 -19.98 28.07
C GLU A 129 30.23 -19.35 27.16
N TYR A 130 30.04 -19.43 25.85
CA TYR A 130 30.98 -18.92 24.84
C TYR A 130 30.55 -17.61 24.19
N GLU A 131 29.47 -16.99 24.67
CA GLU A 131 28.90 -15.79 24.05
C GLU A 131 29.27 -14.53 24.84
N ASP A 132 29.96 -13.61 24.17
CA ASP A 132 30.25 -12.32 24.78
C ASP A 132 29.00 -11.39 24.82
N PRO A 133 28.98 -10.37 25.69
CA PRO A 133 27.84 -9.45 25.77
C PRO A 133 27.54 -8.69 24.47
N ALA A 134 28.54 -8.48 23.61
CA ALA A 134 28.39 -7.76 22.34
C ALA A 134 27.61 -8.61 21.32
N THR A 135 28.00 -9.87 21.18
CA THR A 135 27.37 -10.87 20.32
C THR A 135 25.93 -11.13 20.77
N MET A 136 25.70 -11.22 22.08
CA MET A 136 24.34 -11.37 22.61
C MET A 136 23.43 -10.18 22.33
N ARG A 137 23.96 -8.96 22.19
CA ARG A 137 23.16 -7.79 21.76
C ARG A 137 22.80 -7.89 20.28
N VAL A 138 23.74 -8.32 19.44
CA VAL A 138 23.50 -8.53 17.99
C VAL A 138 22.43 -9.61 17.79
N ARG A 139 22.59 -10.77 18.45
CA ARG A 139 21.62 -11.87 18.37
C ARG A 139 20.24 -11.48 18.88
N SER A 140 20.14 -10.71 19.98
CA SER A 140 18.85 -10.17 20.43
C SER A 140 18.17 -9.27 19.39
N ARG A 141 18.94 -8.45 18.67
CA ARG A 141 18.42 -7.57 17.62
C ARG A 141 17.96 -8.37 16.40
N GLU A 142 18.74 -9.37 16.00
CA GLU A 142 18.43 -10.24 14.86
C GLU A 142 17.22 -11.13 15.15
N PHE A 143 17.15 -11.69 16.35
CA PHE A 143 16.05 -12.54 16.79
C PHE A 143 14.67 -11.88 16.60
N ARG A 144 14.51 -10.60 16.98
CA ARG A 144 13.24 -9.90 16.77
C ARG A 144 12.87 -9.89 15.29
N ALA A 145 13.84 -9.61 14.43
CA ALA A 145 13.60 -9.47 13.01
C ALA A 145 13.31 -10.82 12.34
N ASP A 146 13.95 -11.89 12.80
CA ASP A 146 13.75 -13.23 12.30
C ASP A 146 12.43 -13.83 12.81
N ALA A 147 12.09 -13.59 14.08
CA ALA A 147 10.78 -13.93 14.64
C ALA A 147 9.64 -13.23 13.90
N LEU A 148 9.76 -11.94 13.60
CA LEU A 148 8.76 -11.23 12.80
C LEU A 148 8.67 -11.81 11.38
N SER A 149 9.80 -12.12 10.75
CA SER A 149 9.80 -12.76 9.42
C SER A 149 9.11 -14.13 9.44
N ALA A 150 9.27 -14.91 10.51
CA ALA A 150 8.57 -16.17 10.71
C ALA A 150 7.06 -15.96 10.94
N LEU A 151 6.67 -14.96 11.75
CA LEU A 151 5.26 -14.60 11.95
C LEU A 151 4.59 -14.21 10.61
N VAL A 152 5.27 -13.44 9.76
CA VAL A 152 4.77 -13.06 8.43
C VAL A 152 4.59 -14.28 7.51
N ARG A 153 5.49 -15.26 7.57
CA ARG A 153 5.30 -16.53 6.86
C ARG A 153 4.08 -17.29 7.41
N GLY A 154 3.89 -17.28 8.73
CA GLY A 154 2.71 -17.85 9.38
C GLY A 154 1.39 -17.25 8.89
N LEU A 155 1.34 -15.93 8.63
CA LEU A 155 0.17 -15.26 8.04
C LEU A 155 -0.26 -15.86 6.69
N ARG A 156 0.68 -16.41 5.91
CA ARG A 156 0.41 -17.04 4.61
C ARG A 156 -0.06 -18.50 4.73
N GLY A 157 -0.43 -18.95 5.93
CA GLY A 157 -0.75 -20.35 6.22
C GLY A 157 0.48 -21.26 6.28
N ALA A 158 1.70 -20.70 6.15
CA ALA A 158 2.94 -21.44 6.36
C ALA A 158 3.36 -21.37 7.84
N VAL A 159 2.42 -21.65 8.75
CA VAL A 159 2.78 -21.96 10.13
C VAL A 159 3.34 -23.38 10.07
N PRO A 160 4.65 -23.58 10.32
CA PRO A 160 5.14 -24.94 10.45
C PRO A 160 4.38 -25.58 11.61
N ASP A 161 3.91 -26.81 11.44
CA ASP A 161 3.74 -27.73 12.57
C ASP A 161 5.14 -27.89 13.18
N GLY A 162 5.50 -26.94 14.04
CA GLY A 162 6.85 -26.83 14.56
C GLY A 162 7.04 -27.97 15.56
N PRO A 163 8.05 -28.84 15.39
CA PRO A 163 8.45 -29.70 16.49
C PRO A 163 8.71 -28.81 17.72
N GLY A 164 8.31 -29.29 18.90
CA GLY A 164 8.55 -28.59 20.15
C GLY A 164 10.02 -28.19 20.30
N ARG A 165 10.30 -27.21 21.17
CA ARG A 165 11.65 -26.66 21.36
C ARG A 165 12.72 -27.74 21.41
N ASP A 166 13.76 -27.58 20.61
CA ASP A 166 14.94 -28.43 20.61
C ASP A 166 15.94 -27.88 21.64
N SER A 167 16.04 -28.53 22.80
CA SER A 167 16.94 -28.08 23.87
C SER A 167 18.43 -28.17 23.50
N SER A 168 18.79 -28.96 22.48
CA SER A 168 20.17 -29.07 22.01
C SER A 168 20.62 -27.85 21.20
N ARG A 169 19.68 -27.01 20.79
CA ARG A 169 19.94 -25.83 19.96
C ARG A 169 19.68 -24.54 20.74
N PRO A 170 20.41 -23.47 20.43
CA PRO A 170 20.12 -22.21 21.06
C PRO A 170 18.84 -21.57 20.50
N LEU A 171 18.12 -20.83 21.36
CA LEU A 171 16.80 -20.30 21.00
C LEU A 171 16.85 -19.21 19.92
N TRP A 172 17.97 -18.49 19.76
CA TRP A 172 18.08 -17.51 18.68
C TRP A 172 18.04 -18.14 17.29
N GLU A 173 18.36 -19.43 17.17
CA GLU A 173 18.19 -20.20 15.92
C GLU A 173 16.79 -20.82 15.79
N GLN A 174 16.02 -20.84 16.88
CA GLN A 174 14.68 -21.41 16.96
C GLN A 174 13.59 -20.33 16.92
N TYR A 175 13.88 -19.17 16.30
CA TYR A 175 12.94 -18.06 16.17
C TYR A 175 11.60 -18.46 15.55
N GLY A 176 11.60 -19.45 14.64
CA GLY A 176 10.38 -19.99 14.03
C GLY A 176 9.50 -20.72 15.04
N THR A 177 10.08 -21.58 15.87
CA THR A 177 9.36 -22.30 16.93
C THR A 177 8.79 -21.32 17.96
N VAL A 178 9.58 -20.35 18.40
CA VAL A 178 9.09 -19.33 19.36
C VAL A 178 7.98 -18.47 18.75
N ALA A 179 8.09 -18.10 17.48
CA ALA A 179 7.03 -17.39 16.77
C ALA A 179 5.73 -18.23 16.71
N ALA A 180 5.83 -19.52 16.41
CA ALA A 180 4.68 -20.44 16.38
C ALA A 180 4.04 -20.63 17.78
N GLU A 181 4.84 -20.75 18.84
CA GLU A 181 4.33 -20.84 20.21
C GLU A 181 3.56 -19.59 20.62
N VAL A 182 4.14 -18.41 20.39
CA VAL A 182 3.50 -17.13 20.74
C VAL A 182 2.25 -16.89 19.89
N TRP A 183 2.27 -17.34 18.63
CA TRP A 183 1.09 -17.34 17.76
C TRP A 183 -0.02 -18.22 18.33
N ALA A 184 0.30 -19.46 18.72
CA ALA A 184 -0.64 -20.42 19.29
C ALA A 184 -1.21 -19.95 20.65
N GLU A 185 -0.37 -19.36 21.51
CA GLU A 185 -0.80 -18.83 22.82
C GLU A 185 -1.87 -17.74 22.69
N VAL A 186 -1.76 -16.87 21.68
CA VAL A 186 -2.69 -15.76 21.44
C VAL A 186 -3.89 -16.18 20.58
N GLY A 187 -3.85 -17.37 19.97
CA GLY A 187 -4.89 -17.83 19.05
C GLY A 187 -4.75 -17.26 17.62
N GLY A 188 -3.57 -16.73 17.28
CA GLY A 188 -3.27 -16.14 15.97
C GLY A 188 -3.78 -14.71 15.78
N VAL A 189 -3.85 -14.29 14.52
CA VAL A 189 -4.37 -12.98 14.10
C VAL A 189 -5.43 -13.21 13.03
N ASP A 190 -6.67 -12.77 13.29
CA ASP A 190 -7.71 -12.76 12.26
C ASP A 190 -7.37 -11.71 11.21
N LEU A 191 -7.21 -12.12 9.95
CA LEU A 191 -6.83 -11.24 8.82
C LEU A 191 -8.04 -10.67 8.08
N THR A 192 -9.22 -11.23 8.33
CA THR A 192 -10.47 -10.93 7.61
C THR A 192 -11.43 -10.07 8.41
N GLU A 193 -11.27 -10.06 9.74
CA GLU A 193 -11.97 -9.16 10.65
C GLU A 193 -11.72 -7.70 10.26
N ALA A 194 -12.81 -7.03 9.90
CA ALA A 194 -12.86 -5.62 9.57
C ALA A 194 -14.22 -5.09 10.07
N PRO A 195 -14.26 -4.35 11.20
CA PRO A 195 -15.50 -3.78 11.71
C PRO A 195 -16.16 -2.92 10.64
N GLU A 196 -17.47 -3.09 10.44
CA GLU A 196 -18.16 -2.38 9.35
C GLU A 196 -18.15 -0.85 9.52
N GLU A 197 -18.00 -0.35 10.75
CA GLU A 197 -17.79 1.07 11.03
C GLU A 197 -16.47 1.59 10.44
N ASP A 198 -15.36 0.88 10.65
CA ASP A 198 -14.06 1.22 10.08
C ASP A 198 -14.07 1.11 8.56
N VAL A 199 -14.74 0.07 8.03
CA VAL A 199 -14.93 -0.10 6.59
C VAL A 199 -15.72 1.08 6.02
N ALA A 200 -16.82 1.49 6.67
CA ALA A 200 -17.63 2.64 6.25
C ALA A 200 -16.81 3.95 6.27
N ALA A 201 -15.99 4.16 7.31
CA ALA A 201 -15.09 5.32 7.37
C ALA A 201 -14.10 5.35 6.21
N HIS A 202 -13.51 4.21 5.85
CA HIS A 202 -12.63 4.12 4.68
C HIS A 202 -13.38 4.30 3.36
N LEU A 203 -14.60 3.78 3.22
CA LEU A 203 -15.44 3.99 2.04
C LEU A 203 -15.80 5.47 1.87
N ALA A 204 -16.09 6.19 2.95
CA ALA A 204 -16.40 7.61 2.91
C ALA A 204 -15.21 8.45 2.40
N ARG A 205 -13.97 8.08 2.78
CA ARG A 205 -12.74 8.73 2.29
C ARG A 205 -12.49 8.56 0.79
N MET A 206 -13.06 7.52 0.18
CA MET A 206 -12.92 7.18 -1.25
C MET A 206 -13.96 7.88 -2.14
N LEU A 207 -15.02 8.46 -1.56
CA LEU A 207 -15.96 9.26 -2.33
C LEU A 207 -15.28 10.58 -2.75
N PRO A 208 -15.52 11.08 -3.97
CA PRO A 208 -15.17 12.45 -4.31
C PRO A 208 -15.88 13.38 -3.32
N GLU A 209 -15.19 14.42 -2.85
CA GLU A 209 -15.91 15.51 -2.18
C GLU A 209 -16.91 16.06 -3.18
N GLU A 210 -18.21 16.03 -2.85
CA GLU A 210 -19.17 16.78 -3.63
C GLU A 210 -18.64 18.22 -3.69
N PRO A 211 -18.50 18.82 -4.88
CA PRO A 211 -18.14 20.21 -4.94
C PRO A 211 -19.19 20.96 -4.12
N GLU A 212 -18.76 21.75 -3.14
CA GLU A 212 -19.66 22.63 -2.41
C GLU A 212 -20.51 23.35 -3.46
N GLN A 213 -21.83 23.17 -3.40
CA GLN A 213 -22.78 23.75 -4.36
C GLN A 213 -22.67 25.29 -4.44
N GLY A 214 -21.84 25.93 -3.60
CA GLY A 214 -21.48 27.34 -3.65
C GLY A 214 -20.39 27.75 -4.67
N GLN A 215 -19.68 26.84 -5.34
CA GLN A 215 -18.65 27.21 -6.33
C GLN A 215 -19.09 27.09 -7.80
N LEU A 216 -20.22 26.41 -8.08
CA LEU A 216 -20.75 26.27 -9.45
C LEU A 216 -21.55 27.48 -9.95
N PHE A 217 -21.82 28.48 -9.10
CA PHE A 217 -22.45 29.75 -9.50
C PHE A 217 -21.48 30.93 -9.64
N ALA A 218 -20.17 30.71 -9.48
CA ALA A 218 -19.16 31.76 -9.64
C ALA A 218 -18.58 31.87 -11.06
N VAL A 219 -19.36 31.48 -12.08
CA VAL A 219 -19.00 31.69 -13.49
C VAL A 219 -20.10 32.51 -14.16
N GLN A 220 -19.75 33.79 -14.39
CA GLN A 220 -20.38 34.83 -15.20
C GLN A 220 -21.16 35.91 -14.44
N ASP A 221 -20.42 36.83 -13.82
CA ASP A 221 -20.68 38.26 -14.04
C ASP A 221 -19.50 38.85 -14.82
N VAL A 222 -19.44 38.55 -16.12
CA VAL A 222 -18.66 39.37 -17.05
C VAL A 222 -19.44 40.67 -17.21
N THR A 223 -19.18 41.64 -16.34
CA THR A 223 -19.61 43.02 -16.56
C THR A 223 -18.81 43.56 -17.73
N VAL A 224 -19.37 43.44 -18.94
CA VAL A 224 -18.89 44.16 -20.11
C VAL A 224 -19.05 45.65 -19.80
N ARG A 225 -17.95 46.32 -19.45
CA ARG A 225 -17.87 47.78 -19.43
C ARG A 225 -18.19 48.26 -20.84
N SER A 226 -19.39 48.79 -21.01
CA SER A 226 -19.77 49.51 -22.22
C SER A 226 -18.95 50.80 -22.27
N THR A 227 -17.90 50.81 -23.10
CA THR A 227 -17.22 52.05 -23.50
C THR A 227 -18.17 52.82 -24.41
N PRO A 228 -18.55 54.06 -24.11
CA PRO A 228 -19.41 54.83 -25.00
C PRO A 228 -18.62 55.22 -26.26
N ALA A 229 -19.14 54.84 -27.43
CA ALA A 229 -18.65 55.32 -28.71
C ALA A 229 -19.11 56.78 -28.95
N PRO A 230 -18.28 57.61 -29.62
CA PRO A 230 -18.58 59.01 -29.85
C PRO A 230 -19.73 59.19 -30.85
N THR A 231 -20.56 60.20 -30.59
CA THR A 231 -21.62 60.69 -31.46
C THR A 231 -21.12 60.98 -32.87
N THR A 232 -21.72 60.35 -33.88
CA THR A 232 -21.79 60.92 -35.24
C THR A 232 -22.99 60.36 -35.99
N ASN A 233 -23.76 61.28 -36.56
CA ASN A 233 -24.96 61.04 -37.35
C ASN A 233 -24.65 60.25 -38.63
N GLY A 234 -25.55 59.32 -39.01
CA GLY A 234 -25.64 58.87 -40.41
C GLY A 234 -25.99 57.40 -40.61
N LEU A 235 -27.22 57.18 -41.09
CA LEU A 235 -27.69 56.09 -41.96
C LEU A 235 -27.63 54.63 -41.45
N ALA A 236 -28.81 54.03 -41.46
CA ALA A 236 -29.11 52.64 -41.14
C ALA A 236 -28.45 51.65 -42.10
N THR A 237 -27.99 50.51 -41.57
CA THR A 237 -27.99 49.23 -42.29
C THR A 237 -28.11 48.10 -41.28
N ALA A 238 -29.25 47.39 -41.30
CA ALA A 238 -29.43 46.15 -40.54
C ALA A 238 -28.82 45.00 -41.34
N VAL A 239 -27.89 44.24 -40.75
CA VAL A 239 -27.38 42.98 -41.31
C VAL A 239 -27.73 41.85 -40.33
N PRO A 240 -28.60 40.90 -40.72
CA PRO A 240 -28.88 39.72 -39.90
C PRO A 240 -27.75 38.70 -40.04
N VAL A 241 -27.22 38.20 -38.91
CA VAL A 241 -26.34 37.03 -38.91
C VAL A 241 -27.17 35.78 -38.56
N PRO A 242 -27.18 34.74 -39.41
CA PRO A 242 -28.02 33.56 -39.24
C PRO A 242 -27.47 32.57 -38.21
N VAL A 243 -28.38 31.95 -37.46
CA VAL A 243 -28.15 30.75 -36.65
C VAL A 243 -28.09 29.54 -37.59
N VAL A 244 -27.04 28.72 -37.49
CA VAL A 244 -26.92 27.44 -38.21
C VAL A 244 -26.64 26.32 -37.20
N PRO A 245 -27.45 25.23 -37.18
CA PRO A 245 -27.13 23.99 -36.49
C PRO A 245 -26.52 22.96 -37.46
N LEU A 246 -25.48 22.24 -37.05
CA LEU A 246 -24.91 21.06 -37.71
C LEU A 246 -24.13 20.26 -36.65
N LEU A 247 -24.04 18.93 -36.65
CA LEU A 247 -24.83 17.78 -37.09
C LEU A 247 -24.01 16.58 -36.61
N ALA A 248 -24.65 15.53 -36.11
CA ALA A 248 -24.00 14.31 -35.65
C ALA A 248 -23.24 13.61 -36.80
N GLY A 249 -21.95 13.34 -36.59
CA GLY A 249 -21.11 12.57 -37.50
C GLY A 249 -21.01 11.11 -37.04
N THR A 250 -21.67 10.22 -37.78
CA THR A 250 -21.54 8.76 -37.71
C THR A 250 -20.17 8.32 -38.23
N TRP A 251 -19.41 7.57 -37.44
CA TRP A 251 -18.23 6.84 -37.93
C TRP A 251 -18.64 5.45 -38.40
N ARG A 252 -18.32 5.20 -39.67
CA ARG A 252 -18.59 4.00 -40.45
C ARG A 252 -17.38 3.06 -40.33
N GLU A 253 -17.65 1.78 -40.11
CA GLU A 253 -16.69 0.68 -40.22
C GLU A 253 -16.10 0.60 -41.64
N ASP A 254 -14.82 0.25 -41.72
CA ASP A 254 -14.14 -0.10 -42.99
C ASP A 254 -13.66 -1.56 -42.92
N PRO A 255 -14.13 -2.47 -43.79
CA PRO A 255 -13.77 -3.88 -43.80
C PRO A 255 -12.73 -4.25 -44.89
N GLY A 256 -11.66 -4.96 -44.51
CA GLY A 256 -10.74 -5.70 -45.41
C GLY A 256 -9.82 -4.80 -46.26
N ARG A 257 -8.63 -5.17 -46.74
CA ARG A 257 -7.84 -6.38 -46.98
C ARG A 257 -6.37 -5.88 -47.03
N TYR A 258 -5.36 -6.65 -46.62
CA TYR A 258 -4.65 -7.61 -47.49
C TYR A 258 -4.17 -8.82 -46.68
N GLY A 259 -4.54 -10.03 -47.12
CA GLY A 259 -3.78 -11.27 -46.91
C GLY A 259 -2.52 -11.28 -47.79
N THR A 260 -1.68 -12.30 -47.87
CA THR A 260 -1.67 -13.70 -47.41
C THR A 260 -0.27 -14.25 -47.73
N ALA A 261 0.16 -15.24 -46.93
CA ALA A 261 0.98 -16.40 -47.27
C ALA A 261 2.43 -16.22 -47.81
N ALA A 262 3.39 -16.75 -47.03
CA ALA A 262 4.06 -18.02 -47.32
C ALA A 262 4.64 -18.61 -46.02
#